data_AF-A0A6J7AIF0-F1
#
_entry.id   AF-A0A6J7AIF0-F1
#
_cell.length_a   1.000
_cell.length_b   1.000
_cell.length_c   1.000
_cell.angle_alpha   90.00
_cell.angle_beta   90.00
_cell.angle_gamma   90.00
#
_symmetry.space_group_name_H-M   'P 1'
#
loop_
_entity.id
_entity.type
_entity.pdbx_description
1 polymer ?
#
loop_
_entity_poly.entity_id
_entity_poly.type
_entity_poly.pdbx_seq_one_letter_code
_entity_poly.pdbx_strand_id
1 'polypeptide(L)' 'MEVLNRGLKVMDTTAITLCMDNGLPIVVFDLLARGNVRSLLAGETIGTLVS' A
#
# COMPACT_ATOMS: atom_id res chain seq x y z
N MET A 1 9.91 7.04 -1.98
CA MET A 1 10.41 7.17 -0.58
C MET A 1 9.33 7.48 0.45
N GLU A 2 8.06 7.68 0.08
CA GLU A 2 7.00 8.09 1.02
C GLU A 2 6.76 7.07 2.15
N VAL A 3 6.84 5.76 1.89
CA VAL A 3 6.64 4.71 2.91
C VAL A 3 7.77 4.69 3.96
N LEU A 4 9.01 4.87 3.51
CA LEU A 4 10.17 5.01 4.37
C LEU A 4 10.11 6.30 5.19
N ASN A 5 9.76 7.41 4.55
CA ASN A 5 9.61 8.71 5.21
C ASN A 5 8.45 8.74 6.20
N ARG A 6 7.38 7.97 5.97
CA ARG A 6 6.25 7.82 6.89
C ARG A 6 6.47 6.73 7.94
N GLY A 7 7.64 6.09 7.96
CA GLY A 7 8.03 5.09 8.97
C GLY A 7 7.12 3.85 8.99
N LEU A 8 6.40 3.61 7.90
CA LEU A 8 5.43 2.53 7.78
C LEU A 8 6.21 1.21 7.61
N LYS A 9 6.42 0.47 8.72
CA LYS A 9 7.09 -0.84 8.76
C LYS A 9 6.22 -1.98 8.19
N VAL A 10 5.57 -1.75 7.05
CA VAL A 10 4.62 -2.69 6.45
C VAL A 10 5.31 -3.74 5.58
N MET A 11 6.46 -3.39 5.02
CA MET A 11 7.22 -4.22 4.07
C MET A 11 8.71 -3.88 4.16
N ASP A 12 9.56 -4.86 3.82
CA ASP A 12 11.00 -4.66 3.70
C ASP A 12 11.35 -3.63 2.62
N THR A 13 12.42 -2.87 2.86
CA THR A 13 12.92 -1.80 1.98
C THR A 13 13.27 -2.26 0.57
N THR A 14 13.83 -3.47 0.41
CA THR A 14 14.20 -4.02 -0.90
C THR A 14 12.95 -4.34 -1.71
N ALA A 15 11.94 -4.94 -1.09
CA ALA A 15 10.66 -5.23 -1.76
C ALA A 15 9.92 -3.95 -2.18
N ILE A 16 9.90 -2.91 -1.35
CA ILE A 16 9.30 -1.61 -1.70
C ILE A 16 10.03 -0.99 -2.90
N THR A 17 11.37 -1.01 -2.88
CA THR A 17 12.20 -0.45 -3.98
C THR A 17 11.95 -1.19 -5.29
N LEU A 18 11.91 -2.52 -5.26
CA LEU A 18 11.61 -3.33 -6.44
C LEU A 18 10.26 -2.98 -7.05
N CYS A 19 9.22 -2.81 -6.24
CA CYS A 19 7.89 -2.44 -6.74
C CYS A 19 7.86 -1.02 -7.31
N MET A 20 8.50 -0.04 -6.65
CA MET A 20 8.60 1.34 -7.15
C MET A 20 9.35 1.39 -8.49
N ASP A 21 10.49 0.70 -8.60
CA ASP A 21 11.30 0.67 -9.83
C ASP A 21 10.55 0.04 -11.02
N ASN A 22 9.66 -0.92 -10.74
CA ASN A 22 8.81 -1.55 -11.75
C ASN A 22 7.47 -0.82 -11.96
N GLY A 23 7.25 0.32 -11.31
CA GLY A 23 5.99 1.08 -11.40
C GLY A 23 4.77 0.28 -10.91
N LEU A 24 4.97 -0.67 -10.00
CA LEU A 24 3.91 -1.48 -9.42
C LEU A 24 3.27 -0.74 -8.24
N PRO A 25 2.02 -0.28 -8.35
CA PRO A 25 1.35 0.40 -7.25
C PRO A 25 1.08 -0.57 -6.09
N ILE A 26 1.45 -0.16 -4.88
CA ILE A 26 1.16 -0.92 -3.65
C ILE A 26 0.06 -0.20 -2.87
N VAL A 27 -1.02 -0.91 -2.53
CA VAL A 27 -2.08 -0.37 -1.68
C VAL A 27 -1.97 -0.98 -0.28
N VAL A 28 -1.71 -0.12 0.72
CA VAL A 28 -1.66 -0.51 2.13
C VAL A 28 -2.98 -0.11 2.78
N PHE A 29 -3.74 -1.10 3.28
CA PHE A 29 -5.02 -0.87 3.94
C PHE A 29 -5.19 -1.80 5.15
N ASP A 30 -6.14 -1.46 6.03
CA ASP A 30 -6.50 -2.32 7.16
C ASP A 30 -7.47 -3.42 6.71
N LEU A 31 -7.06 -4.68 6.86
CA LEU A 31 -7.85 -5.85 6.51
C LEU A 31 -9.02 -6.10 7.48
N LEU A 32 -8.88 -5.72 8.75
CA LEU A 32 -9.84 -6.03 9.82
C LEU A 32 -10.98 -5.00 9.89
N ALA A 33 -10.77 -3.82 9.33
CA ALA A 33 -11.82 -2.83 9.19
C ALA A 33 -12.94 -3.35 8.28
N ARG A 34 -14.17 -3.36 8.82
CA ARG A 34 -15.35 -3.87 8.11
C ARG A 34 -15.56 -3.10 6.81
N GLY A 35 -15.72 -3.83 5.71
CA GLY A 35 -16.02 -3.26 4.39
C GLY A 35 -14.79 -2.94 3.54
N ASN A 36 -13.58 -2.88 4.13
CA ASN A 36 -12.38 -2.50 3.39
C ASN A 36 -12.07 -3.45 2.22
N VAL A 37 -12.15 -4.76 2.40
CA VAL A 37 -11.91 -5.71 1.29
C VAL A 37 -12.87 -5.47 0.12
N ARG A 38 -14.15 -5.20 0.42
CA ARG A 38 -15.16 -4.90 -0.60
C ARG A 38 -14.87 -3.57 -1.30
N SER A 39 -14.56 -2.52 -0.54
CA SER A 39 -14.21 -1.20 -1.08
C SER A 39 -12.96 -1.26 -1.96
N LEU A 40 -11.95 -2.05 -1.58
CA LEU A 40 -10.75 -2.28 -2.40
C LEU A 40 -11.10 -2.88 -3.76
N LEU A 41 -11.89 -3.96 -3.76
CA LEU A 41 -12.31 -4.63 -4.98
C LEU A 41 -13.23 -3.77 -5.85
N ALA A 42 -13.96 -2.82 -5.24
CA ALA A 42 -14.77 -1.83 -5.94
C ALA A 42 -13.93 -0.68 -6.54
N GLY A 43 -12.62 -0.61 -6.27
CA GLY A 43 -11.75 0.47 -6.73
C GLY A 43 -11.87 1.75 -5.90
N GLU A 44 -12.48 1.69 -4.72
CA GLU A 44 -12.54 2.84 -3.82
C GLU A 44 -11.16 3.13 -3.22
N THR A 45 -10.85 4.41 -3.04
CA THR A 45 -9.58 4.83 -2.46
C THR A 45 -9.58 4.60 -0.96
N ILE A 46 -9.12 3.42 -0.55
CA ILE A 46 -8.95 3.06 0.86
C ILE A 46 -7.47 2.86 1.20
N GLY A 47 -7.09 3.29 2.41
CA GLY A 47 -5.72 3.17 2.88
C GLY A 47 -4.77 4.16 2.22
N THR A 48 -3.53 3.74 1.99
CA THR A 48 -2.46 4.55 1.38
C THR A 48 -1.95 3.86 0.12
N LEU A 49 -1.95 4.60 -0.99
CA LEU A 49 -1.31 4.19 -2.23
C LEU A 49 0.17 4.57 -2.18
N VAL A 50 1.03 3.64 -2.57
CA VAL A 50 2.47 3.82 -2.69
C VAL A 50 2.86 3.65 -4.14
N SER A 51 3.55 4.63 -4.67
CA SER A 51 4.12 4.68 -6.02
C SER A 51 5.49 5.33 -5.99
#